data_AF-A0AA38GXQ7-F1
#
_entry.id   AF-A0AA38GXQ7-F1
#
_cell.length_a   1.000
_cell.length_b   1.000
_cell.length_c   1.000
_cell.angle_alpha   90.00
_cell.angle_beta   90.00
_cell.angle_gamma   90.00
#
_symmetry.space_group_name_H-M   'P 1'
#
loop_
_entity.id
_entity.type
_entity.pdbx_description
1 polymer ?
#
loop_
_entity_poly.entity_id
_entity_poly.type
_entity_poly.pdbx_seq_one_letter_code
_entity_poly.pdbx_strand_id
1 'polypeptide(L)'
;MIPISAPSSLVAQGLACIDRCRITERIRNRHKHFQSRSMVVDVFPSFLPGEVVNIKDPAAREMASRIQRLPVQTIISEQPIMSSCVMPIRQNMEAAPVVLLHGFDSSCLEWRYIYPLLEAADMEPWAIDLLGWGFNTREGVQSFSAAAKREHLYKVSRLVLIDASVYAEGTGNMAKFPKILAYAGVSLLKSIPLRLYANILAFHSISIDRIIDLMN
;
A
#
# COMPACT_ATOMS: atom_id res chain seq x y z
N MET A 1 37.55 -44.31 5.36
CA MET A 1 36.97 -44.11 4.01
C MET A 1 35.56 -44.68 4.01
N ILE A 2 34.57 -43.81 4.11
CA ILE A 2 33.14 -44.09 3.95
C ILE A 2 32.62 -42.90 3.14
N PRO A 3 32.11 -43.07 1.90
CA PRO A 3 31.61 -41.95 1.12
C PRO A 3 30.15 -41.67 1.48
N ILE A 4 29.87 -40.39 1.73
CA ILE A 4 28.53 -39.84 1.94
C ILE A 4 27.87 -39.71 0.55
N SER A 5 26.82 -40.49 0.31
CA SER A 5 25.98 -40.40 -0.88
C SER A 5 25.04 -39.18 -0.78
N ALA A 6 25.12 -38.29 -1.77
CA ALA A 6 24.20 -37.17 -1.94
C ALA A 6 22.80 -37.65 -2.40
N PRO A 7 21.69 -37.04 -1.95
CA PRO A 7 20.39 -37.28 -2.55
C PRO A 7 20.21 -36.47 -3.84
N SER A 8 19.74 -37.22 -4.83
CA SER A 8 19.29 -36.90 -6.18
C SER A 8 18.24 -35.78 -6.31
N SER A 9 18.59 -34.76 -7.11
CA SER A 9 17.81 -34.17 -8.22
C SER A 9 16.28 -33.91 -8.11
N LEU A 10 15.76 -33.49 -6.96
CA LEU A 10 14.32 -33.16 -6.81
C LEU A 10 14.03 -31.77 -6.21
N VAL A 11 14.88 -30.77 -6.50
CA VAL A 11 14.72 -29.39 -5.96
C VAL A 11 14.69 -28.31 -7.06
N ALA A 12 14.56 -28.68 -8.35
CA ALA A 12 14.73 -27.73 -9.45
C ALA A 12 13.54 -27.64 -10.44
N GLN A 13 12.30 -27.81 -9.99
CA GLN A 13 11.13 -27.58 -10.84
C GLN A 13 10.08 -26.75 -10.09
N GLY A 14 9.82 -25.54 -10.58
CA GLY A 14 8.63 -24.79 -10.19
C GLY A 14 8.78 -23.29 -9.89
N LEU A 15 9.87 -22.62 -10.28
CA LEU A 15 9.88 -21.15 -10.38
C LEU A 15 9.65 -20.76 -11.85
N ALA A 16 8.41 -20.91 -12.30
CA ALA A 16 7.99 -20.29 -13.55
C ALA A 16 8.11 -18.77 -13.38
N CYS A 17 9.06 -18.18 -14.10
CA CYS A 17 9.17 -16.74 -14.26
C CYS A 17 7.80 -16.20 -14.69
N ILE A 18 7.16 -15.40 -13.83
CA ILE A 18 5.93 -14.69 -14.16
C ILE A 18 6.26 -13.82 -15.38
N ASP A 19 5.76 -14.23 -16.53
CA ASP A 19 6.14 -13.69 -17.83
C ASP A 19 5.59 -12.26 -17.96
N ARG A 20 6.46 -11.28 -17.69
CA ARG A 20 6.15 -9.84 -17.59
C ARG A 20 5.39 -9.31 -18.82
N CYS A 21 5.59 -9.96 -19.97
CA CYS A 21 4.97 -9.67 -21.26
C CYS A 21 3.47 -10.05 -21.32
N ARG A 22 3.07 -11.18 -20.72
CA ARG A 22 1.68 -11.66 -20.75
C ARG A 22 0.74 -10.81 -19.89
N ILE A 23 1.24 -10.27 -18.78
CA ILE A 23 0.48 -9.36 -17.90
C ILE A 23 0.16 -8.05 -18.64
N THR A 24 1.16 -7.49 -19.32
CA THR A 24 1.00 -6.21 -20.03
C THR A 24 0.03 -6.32 -21.21
N GLU A 25 0.02 -7.43 -21.95
CA GLU A 25 -0.93 -7.65 -23.05
C GLU A 25 -2.36 -7.90 -22.56
N ARG A 26 -2.55 -8.65 -21.46
CA ARG A 26 -3.89 -8.91 -20.87
C ARG A 26 -4.52 -7.65 -20.28
N ILE A 27 -3.73 -6.80 -19.61
CA ILE A 27 -4.19 -5.51 -19.08
C ILE A 27 -4.61 -4.57 -20.23
N ARG A 28 -3.81 -4.51 -21.31
CA ARG A 28 -4.06 -3.62 -22.46
C ARG A 28 -5.37 -3.95 -23.18
N ASN A 29 -5.73 -5.22 -23.33
CA ASN A 29 -6.96 -5.63 -24.04
C ASN A 29 -8.26 -5.44 -23.24
N ARG A 30 -8.21 -5.45 -21.90
CA ARG A 30 -9.41 -5.30 -21.05
C ARG A 30 -9.74 -3.86 -20.65
N HIS A 31 -8.79 -2.93 -20.82
CA HIS A 31 -8.99 -1.51 -20.52
C HIS A 31 -10.07 -0.83 -21.40
N LYS A 32 -10.49 -1.46 -22.50
CA LYS A 32 -11.53 -0.93 -23.42
C LYS A 32 -12.97 -1.12 -22.92
N HIS A 33 -13.20 -1.71 -21.74
CA HIS A 33 -14.56 -2.06 -21.27
C HIS A 33 -14.91 -1.58 -19.85
N PHE A 34 -14.03 -0.84 -19.16
CA PHE A 34 -14.26 -0.44 -17.76
C PHE A 34 -15.09 0.86 -17.59
N GLN A 35 -15.51 1.51 -18.67
CA GLN A 35 -16.31 2.73 -18.57
C GLN A 35 -17.81 2.43 -18.63
N SER A 36 -18.40 2.23 -17.46
CA SER A 36 -19.78 2.62 -17.11
C SER A 36 -20.22 1.81 -15.89
N ARG A 37 -20.13 2.41 -14.70
CA ARG A 37 -20.83 1.89 -13.52
C ARG A 37 -21.48 3.04 -12.77
N SER A 38 -22.79 2.89 -12.54
CA SER A 38 -23.70 3.80 -11.86
C SER A 38 -23.14 4.29 -10.51
N MET A 39 -23.50 5.52 -10.11
CA MET A 39 -23.19 6.08 -8.78
C MET A 39 -23.71 5.13 -7.68
N VAL A 40 -22.82 4.31 -7.16
CA VAL A 40 -23.03 3.60 -5.90
C VAL A 40 -22.88 4.66 -4.82
N VAL A 41 -23.84 4.73 -3.89
CA VAL A 41 -23.64 5.53 -2.68
C VAL A 41 -22.45 4.91 -1.95
N ASP A 42 -21.34 5.65 -1.88
CA ASP A 42 -20.13 5.13 -1.26
C ASP A 42 -20.37 4.88 0.22
N VAL A 43 -20.45 3.60 0.61
CA VAL A 43 -20.47 3.18 2.01
C VAL A 43 -19.03 2.94 2.42
N PHE A 44 -18.46 3.88 3.18
CA PHE A 44 -17.08 3.77 3.68
C PHE A 44 -17.03 3.06 5.04
N PRO A 45 -15.96 2.30 5.32
CA PRO A 45 -15.69 1.78 6.65
C PRO A 45 -15.66 2.89 7.71
N SER A 46 -16.29 2.66 8.86
CA SER A 46 -16.44 3.66 9.93
C SER A 46 -15.12 4.11 10.55
N PHE A 47 -14.04 3.36 10.37
CA PHE A 47 -12.72 3.72 10.86
C PHE A 47 -11.97 4.70 9.93
N LEU A 48 -12.45 4.89 8.70
CA LEU A 48 -11.86 5.87 7.80
C LEU A 48 -12.22 7.28 8.27
N PRO A 49 -11.33 8.27 8.03
CA PRO A 49 -11.63 9.66 8.31
C PRO A 49 -12.87 10.10 7.53
N GLY A 50 -13.72 10.93 8.13
CA GLY A 50 -14.96 11.40 7.48
C GLY A 50 -14.69 12.13 6.17
N GLU A 51 -13.49 12.68 6.00
CA GLU A 51 -12.97 13.35 4.81
C GLU A 51 -12.88 12.43 3.58
N VAL A 52 -12.94 11.11 3.76
CA VAL A 52 -12.95 10.14 2.65
C VAL A 52 -14.10 10.44 1.66
N VAL A 53 -15.23 10.96 2.14
CA VAL A 53 -16.38 11.36 1.31
C VAL A 53 -16.10 12.56 0.42
N ASN A 54 -15.00 13.28 0.67
CA ASN A 54 -14.61 14.47 -0.08
C ASN A 54 -13.56 14.15 -1.15
N ILE A 55 -13.02 12.92 -1.21
CA ILE A 55 -12.04 12.53 -2.23
C ILE A 55 -12.67 12.76 -3.62
N LYS A 56 -11.95 13.47 -4.50
CA LYS A 56 -12.42 13.77 -5.87
C LYS A 56 -12.37 12.56 -6.80
N ASP A 57 -11.35 11.72 -6.64
CA ASP A 57 -11.07 10.61 -7.53
C ASP A 57 -12.06 9.44 -7.27
N PRO A 58 -12.94 9.07 -8.23
CA PRO A 58 -13.91 8.00 -8.04
C PRO A 58 -13.24 6.62 -7.86
N ALA A 59 -12.10 6.35 -8.49
CA ALA A 59 -11.38 5.09 -8.30
C ALA A 59 -10.81 4.99 -6.88
N ALA A 60 -10.36 6.12 -6.31
CA ALA A 60 -9.91 6.17 -4.92
C ALA A 60 -11.07 5.90 -3.95
N ARG A 61 -12.26 6.45 -4.22
CA ARG A 61 -13.46 6.22 -3.40
C ARG A 61 -13.91 4.77 -3.45
N GLU A 62 -13.97 4.18 -4.65
CA GLU A 62 -14.31 2.76 -4.83
C GLU A 62 -13.32 1.88 -4.05
N MET A 63 -12.01 2.14 -4.17
CA MET A 63 -11.01 1.40 -3.43
C MET A 63 -11.10 1.63 -1.91
N ALA A 64 -11.36 2.86 -1.47
CA ALA A 64 -11.52 3.21 -0.06
C ALA A 64 -12.71 2.47 0.59
N SER A 65 -13.81 2.31 -0.14
CA SER A 65 -14.98 1.56 0.33
C SER A 65 -14.67 0.09 0.63
N ARG A 66 -13.59 -0.45 0.05
CA ARG A 66 -13.16 -1.84 0.20
C ARG A 66 -12.06 -2.05 1.25
N ILE A 67 -11.57 -0.98 1.89
CA ILE A 67 -10.52 -1.10 2.91
C ILE A 67 -11.07 -1.84 4.12
N GLN A 68 -10.30 -2.80 4.62
CA GLN A 68 -10.59 -3.55 5.83
C GLN A 68 -9.40 -3.44 6.78
N ARG A 69 -9.65 -3.52 8.09
CA ARG A 69 -8.60 -3.64 9.09
C ARG A 69 -8.53 -5.07 9.60
N LEU A 70 -7.36 -5.69 9.53
CA LEU A 70 -7.07 -7.02 10.05
C LEU A 70 -6.21 -6.91 11.30
N PRO A 71 -6.49 -7.68 12.37
CA PRO A 71 -5.66 -7.68 13.57
C PRO A 71 -4.33 -8.40 13.30
N VAL A 72 -3.21 -7.72 13.56
CA VAL A 72 -1.86 -8.26 13.40
C VAL A 72 -1.13 -8.24 14.73
N GLN A 73 -0.91 -9.42 15.30
CA GLN A 73 -0.12 -9.57 16.52
C GLN A 73 1.38 -9.54 16.20
N THR A 74 2.09 -8.65 16.86
CA THR A 74 3.54 -8.45 16.72
C THR A 74 4.18 -8.34 18.11
N ILE A 75 5.52 -8.31 18.20
CA ILE A 75 6.20 -8.08 19.49
C ILE A 75 6.31 -6.57 19.81
N ILE A 76 6.10 -5.72 18.81
CA ILE A 76 6.18 -4.25 18.91
C ILE A 76 4.91 -3.61 19.46
N SER A 77 3.88 -4.40 19.77
CA SER A 77 2.67 -3.94 20.47
C SER A 77 2.08 -5.07 21.30
N GLU A 78 1.61 -4.76 22.50
CA GLU A 78 0.94 -5.72 23.37
C GLU A 78 -0.43 -6.12 22.81
N GLN A 79 -1.13 -5.17 22.18
CA GLN A 79 -2.42 -5.39 21.54
C GLN A 79 -2.22 -5.64 20.03
N PRO A 80 -3.14 -6.37 19.37
CA PRO A 80 -3.11 -6.51 17.92
C PRO A 80 -3.18 -5.15 17.22
N ILE A 81 -2.27 -4.91 16.29
CA ILE A 81 -2.29 -3.71 15.45
C ILE A 81 -3.39 -3.91 14.41
N MET A 82 -4.36 -2.99 14.35
CA MET A 82 -5.43 -3.07 13.36
C MET A 82 -4.94 -2.52 12.03
N SER A 83 -4.52 -3.43 11.15
CA SER A 83 -3.77 -3.11 9.96
C SER A 83 -4.66 -3.04 8.73
N SER A 84 -4.61 -1.91 8.02
CA SER A 84 -5.49 -1.66 6.88
C SER A 84 -4.98 -2.31 5.60
N CYS A 85 -5.90 -2.94 4.87
CA CYS A 85 -5.63 -3.51 3.57
C CYS A 85 -6.88 -3.51 2.68
N VAL A 86 -6.67 -3.61 1.37
CA VAL A 86 -7.73 -3.97 0.41
C VAL A 86 -7.54 -5.43 0.03
N MET A 87 -8.58 -6.22 0.29
CA MET A 87 -8.60 -7.65 0.03
C MET A 87 -9.12 -7.96 -1.38
N PRO A 88 -8.56 -9.00 -2.03
CA PRO A 88 -8.98 -9.43 -3.35
C PRO A 88 -10.38 -10.04 -3.29
N ILE A 89 -11.17 -9.86 -4.36
CA ILE A 89 -12.52 -10.45 -4.47
C ILE A 89 -12.48 -11.98 -4.47
N ARG A 90 -11.42 -12.57 -5.05
CA ARG A 90 -11.20 -14.01 -5.12
C ARG A 90 -9.93 -14.34 -4.38
N GLN A 91 -10.04 -15.21 -3.38
CA GLN A 91 -8.91 -15.78 -2.66
C GLN A 91 -8.76 -17.23 -3.13
N ASN A 92 -7.60 -17.57 -3.69
CA ASN A 92 -7.29 -18.91 -4.13
C ASN A 92 -6.06 -19.40 -3.38
N MET A 93 -6.23 -20.42 -2.53
CA MET A 93 -5.15 -20.97 -1.72
C MET A 93 -3.98 -21.53 -2.54
N GLU A 94 -4.17 -21.81 -3.82
CA GLU A 94 -3.13 -22.30 -4.75
C GLU A 94 -2.46 -21.17 -5.55
N ALA A 95 -3.07 -19.97 -5.60
CA ALA A 95 -2.50 -18.83 -6.31
C ALA A 95 -1.44 -18.13 -5.46
N ALA A 96 -0.35 -17.68 -6.10
CA ALA A 96 0.62 -16.84 -5.43
C ALA A 96 0.04 -15.42 -5.27
N PRO A 97 -0.14 -14.92 -4.03
CA PRO A 97 -0.70 -13.59 -3.82
C PRO A 97 0.30 -12.51 -4.23
N VAL A 98 -0.24 -11.41 -4.73
CA VAL A 98 0.51 -10.23 -5.16
C VAL A 98 0.36 -9.16 -4.10
N VAL A 99 1.41 -8.92 -3.32
CA VAL A 99 1.38 -7.86 -2.31
C VAL A 99 1.84 -6.54 -2.91
N LEU A 100 1.01 -5.51 -2.72
CA LEU A 100 1.22 -4.14 -3.18
C LEU A 100 1.53 -3.26 -1.97
N LEU A 101 2.74 -2.67 -1.96
CA LEU A 101 3.23 -1.80 -0.90
C LEU A 101 3.39 -0.37 -1.44
N HIS A 102 2.74 0.59 -0.79
CA HIS A 102 2.83 1.99 -1.17
C HIS A 102 4.15 2.63 -0.71
N GLY A 103 4.51 3.77 -1.30
CA GLY A 103 5.71 4.54 -0.95
C GLY A 103 5.57 5.43 0.30
N PHE A 104 6.55 6.30 0.51
CA PHE A 104 6.62 7.19 1.67
C PHE A 104 5.37 8.08 1.84
N ASP A 105 4.87 8.16 3.08
CA ASP A 105 3.77 9.03 3.52
C ASP A 105 2.48 8.92 2.67
N SER A 106 2.15 7.69 2.26
CA SER A 106 0.93 7.41 1.49
C SER A 106 0.09 6.27 2.09
N SER A 107 -0.79 5.66 1.28
CA SER A 107 -1.71 4.59 1.64
C SER A 107 -1.93 3.62 0.47
N CYS A 108 -2.69 2.56 0.72
CA CYS A 108 -3.13 1.55 -0.23
C CYS A 108 -3.91 2.16 -1.42
N LEU A 109 -4.43 3.39 -1.30
CA LEU A 109 -5.13 4.11 -2.37
C LEU A 109 -4.21 4.51 -3.55
N GLU A 110 -2.89 4.41 -3.42
CA GLU A 110 -1.96 4.58 -4.56
C GLU A 110 -2.27 3.59 -5.69
N TRP A 111 -2.82 2.43 -5.34
CA TRP A 111 -3.08 1.35 -6.28
C TRP A 111 -4.47 1.42 -6.94
N ARG A 112 -5.27 2.46 -6.68
CA ARG A 112 -6.68 2.57 -7.14
C ARG A 112 -6.93 2.26 -8.62
N TYR A 113 -5.98 2.55 -9.51
CA TYR A 113 -6.10 2.26 -10.94
C TYR A 113 -5.54 0.88 -11.34
N ILE A 114 -4.52 0.38 -10.63
CA ILE A 114 -3.86 -0.88 -10.96
C ILE A 114 -4.57 -2.07 -10.30
N TYR A 115 -5.07 -1.88 -9.08
CA TYR A 115 -5.75 -2.89 -8.29
C TYR A 115 -6.88 -3.61 -9.07
N PRO A 116 -7.86 -2.90 -9.69
CA PRO A 116 -8.90 -3.57 -10.48
C PRO A 116 -8.36 -4.27 -11.73
N LEU A 117 -7.23 -3.82 -12.29
CA LEU A 117 -6.59 -4.46 -13.45
C LEU A 117 -5.91 -5.78 -13.06
N LEU A 118 -5.34 -5.87 -11.85
CA LEU A 118 -4.77 -7.10 -11.30
C LEU A 118 -5.88 -8.12 -11.01
N GLU A 119 -6.98 -7.70 -10.40
CA GLU A 119 -8.14 -8.58 -10.21
C GLU A 119 -8.72 -9.04 -11.55
N ALA A 120 -8.83 -8.14 -12.54
CA ALA A 120 -9.24 -8.49 -13.89
C ALA A 120 -8.24 -9.40 -14.61
N ALA A 121 -7.01 -9.53 -14.14
CA ALA A 121 -6.02 -10.47 -14.65
C ALA A 121 -6.05 -11.83 -13.93
N ASP A 122 -7.03 -12.07 -13.04
CA ASP A 122 -7.17 -13.26 -12.18
C ASP A 122 -5.99 -13.43 -11.22
N MET A 123 -5.40 -12.30 -10.81
CA MET A 123 -4.38 -12.25 -9.77
C MET A 123 -5.06 -12.05 -8.41
N GLU A 124 -4.35 -12.39 -7.33
CA GLU A 124 -4.80 -12.18 -5.96
C GLU A 124 -4.06 -10.98 -5.34
N PRO A 125 -4.46 -9.71 -5.63
CA PRO A 125 -3.78 -8.54 -5.11
C PRO A 125 -4.18 -8.22 -3.67
N TRP A 126 -3.17 -7.97 -2.84
CA TRP A 126 -3.31 -7.49 -1.48
C TRP A 126 -2.62 -6.13 -1.36
N ALA A 127 -3.40 -5.05 -1.27
CA ALA A 127 -2.85 -3.72 -1.03
C ALA A 127 -2.82 -3.45 0.47
N ILE A 128 -1.62 -3.35 1.05
CA ILE A 128 -1.43 -3.27 2.50
C ILE A 128 -0.84 -1.89 2.83
N ASP A 129 -1.37 -1.25 3.87
CA ASP A 129 -0.76 -0.06 4.42
C ASP A 129 0.45 -0.41 5.30
N LEU A 130 1.56 0.29 5.05
CA LEU A 130 2.76 0.11 5.86
C LEU A 130 2.55 0.64 7.28
N LEU A 131 3.09 -0.07 8.27
CA LEU A 131 3.03 0.34 9.67
C LEU A 131 3.45 1.81 9.84
N GLY A 132 2.58 2.59 10.51
CA GLY A 132 2.74 4.03 10.73
C GLY A 132 2.18 4.92 9.62
N TRP A 133 1.79 4.37 8.48
CA TRP A 133 1.17 5.08 7.36
C TRP A 133 -0.22 4.52 7.02
N GLY A 134 -0.86 5.15 6.03
CA GLY A 134 -2.22 4.84 5.61
C GLY A 134 -3.22 4.86 6.78
N PHE A 135 -4.09 3.86 6.81
CA PHE A 135 -5.21 3.80 7.75
C PHE A 135 -5.00 2.81 8.89
N ASN A 136 -3.75 2.48 9.24
CA ASN A 136 -3.41 1.62 10.37
C ASN A 136 -3.70 2.32 11.72
N THR A 137 -4.05 1.53 12.74
CA THR A 137 -4.01 1.97 14.14
C THR A 137 -2.56 2.23 14.57
N ARG A 138 -2.33 3.29 15.35
CA ARG A 138 -1.00 3.70 15.85
C ARG A 138 -0.86 3.56 17.36
N GLU A 139 -1.98 3.44 18.05
CA GLU A 139 -2.11 3.33 19.49
C GLU A 139 -1.40 2.08 19.99
N GLY A 140 -0.57 2.23 21.03
CA GLY A 140 0.14 1.10 21.63
C GLY A 140 1.29 0.52 20.79
N VAL A 141 1.66 1.14 19.66
CA VAL A 141 2.83 0.72 18.85
C VAL A 141 4.10 1.33 19.44
N GLN A 142 5.06 0.48 19.79
CA GLN A 142 6.30 0.89 20.45
C GLN A 142 7.36 1.45 19.48
N SER A 143 7.32 1.06 18.20
CA SER A 143 8.31 1.48 17.21
C SER A 143 7.77 1.53 15.78
N PHE A 144 8.21 2.52 15.01
CA PHE A 144 7.96 2.64 13.57
C PHE A 144 9.23 2.54 12.73
N SER A 145 10.29 1.95 13.30
CA SER A 145 11.58 1.74 12.61
C SER A 145 11.43 0.82 11.38
N ALA A 146 12.41 0.84 10.47
CA ALA A 146 12.42 -0.08 9.32
C ALA A 146 12.34 -1.56 9.76
N ALA A 147 12.98 -1.91 10.88
CA ALA A 147 12.91 -3.25 11.46
C ALA A 147 11.49 -3.61 11.93
N ALA A 148 10.82 -2.69 12.63
CA ALA A 148 9.44 -2.88 13.09
C ALA A 148 8.45 -2.99 11.92
N LYS A 149 8.60 -2.16 10.88
CA LYS A 149 7.78 -2.22 9.66
C LYS A 149 7.94 -3.58 8.97
N ARG A 150 9.18 -4.08 8.85
CA ARG A 150 9.48 -5.39 8.27
C ARG A 150 8.88 -6.53 9.09
N GLU A 151 9.01 -6.50 10.41
CA GLU A 151 8.40 -7.51 11.30
C GLU A 151 6.88 -7.56 11.11
N HIS A 152 6.23 -6.40 11.14
CA HIS A 152 4.81 -6.28 10.91
C HIS A 152 4.41 -6.90 9.56
N LEU A 153 5.10 -6.55 8.46
CA LEU A 153 4.81 -7.10 7.13
C LEU A 153 4.94 -8.63 7.05
N TYR A 154 5.94 -9.22 7.71
CA TYR A 154 6.10 -10.68 7.74
C TYR A 154 4.95 -11.40 8.42
N LYS A 155 4.24 -10.73 9.34
CA LYS A 155 3.05 -11.28 9.99
C LYS A 155 1.80 -11.18 9.12
N VAL A 156 1.81 -10.34 8.08
CA VAL A 156 0.65 -10.09 7.22
C VAL A 156 0.60 -11.00 5.98
N SER A 157 1.68 -11.68 5.54
CA SER A 157 1.63 -12.39 4.24
C SER A 157 2.63 -13.54 3.99
N ARG A 158 2.22 -14.48 3.10
CA ARG A 158 3.04 -15.48 2.36
C ARG A 158 3.24 -14.93 0.93
N LEU A 159 4.46 -14.63 0.48
CA LEU A 159 4.69 -13.54 -0.50
C LEU A 159 5.19 -13.93 -1.91
N VAL A 160 4.55 -13.36 -2.95
CA VAL A 160 5.24 -12.76 -4.11
C VAL A 160 5.13 -11.24 -3.98
N LEU A 161 6.28 -10.58 -3.78
CA LEU A 161 6.38 -9.12 -3.61
C LEU A 161 6.43 -8.43 -4.97
N ILE A 162 5.45 -7.57 -5.26
CA ILE A 162 5.54 -6.62 -6.36
C ILE A 162 5.62 -5.22 -5.74
N ASP A 163 6.86 -4.81 -5.46
CA ASP A 163 7.16 -3.46 -5.01
C ASP A 163 7.39 -2.56 -6.24
N ALA A 164 6.71 -1.41 -6.30
CA ALA A 164 7.06 -0.35 -7.26
C ALA A 164 8.10 0.62 -6.70
N SER A 165 8.48 0.48 -5.43
CA SER A 165 9.47 1.30 -4.75
C SER A 165 10.80 0.57 -4.64
N VAL A 166 11.88 1.30 -4.95
CA VAL A 166 13.24 0.87 -4.64
C VAL A 166 13.49 1.23 -3.18
N TYR A 167 13.47 0.24 -2.28
CA TYR A 167 14.03 0.45 -0.94
C TYR A 167 15.56 0.55 -1.07
N ALA A 168 16.08 1.78 -0.97
CA ALA A 168 17.48 1.97 -0.66
C ALA A 168 17.66 1.71 0.85
N GLU A 169 18.52 0.74 1.18
CA GLU A 169 18.92 0.52 2.57
C GLU A 169 19.77 1.72 3.03
N GLY A 170 19.19 2.57 3.87
CA GLY A 170 19.81 3.81 4.33
C GLY A 170 19.64 4.98 3.36
N THR A 171 20.06 6.17 3.80
CA THR A 171 19.93 7.41 3.03
C THR A 171 20.96 7.54 1.90
N GLY A 172 21.87 6.58 1.72
CA GLY A 172 22.88 6.60 0.66
C GLY A 172 23.62 7.94 0.58
N ASN A 173 23.68 8.55 -0.61
CA ASN A 173 24.26 9.89 -0.79
C ASN A 173 23.45 11.02 -0.13
N MET A 174 22.17 10.84 0.22
CA MET A 174 21.43 11.83 1.03
C MET A 174 21.96 11.95 2.45
N ALA A 175 22.69 10.95 2.98
CA ALA A 175 23.42 11.10 4.25
C ALA A 175 24.46 12.23 4.19
N LYS A 176 24.98 12.52 2.99
CA LYS A 176 25.97 13.57 2.73
C LYS A 176 25.32 14.91 2.36
N PHE A 177 23.99 14.95 2.20
CA PHE A 177 23.29 16.17 1.83
C PHE A 177 23.35 17.18 3.00
N PRO A 178 23.64 18.48 2.75
CA PRO A 178 23.75 19.44 3.82
C PRO A 178 22.43 19.52 4.61
N LYS A 179 22.51 19.26 5.92
CA LYS A 179 21.32 19.21 6.80
C LYS A 179 20.47 20.48 6.69
N ILE A 180 21.10 21.65 6.59
CA ILE A 180 20.40 22.94 6.44
C ILE A 180 19.50 22.94 5.20
N LEU A 181 20.02 22.51 4.06
CA LEU A 181 19.25 22.39 2.81
C LEU A 181 18.16 21.32 2.93
N ALA A 182 18.45 20.21 3.62
CA ALA A 182 17.46 19.15 3.85
C ALA A 182 16.28 19.67 4.66
N TYR A 183 16.57 20.34 5.79
CA TYR A 183 15.56 20.93 6.66
C TYR A 183 14.83 22.08 5.99
N ALA A 184 15.51 22.92 5.19
CA ALA A 184 14.86 23.95 4.40
C ALA A 184 13.88 23.36 3.37
N GLY A 185 14.29 22.31 2.65
CA GLY A 185 13.42 21.58 1.72
C GLY A 185 12.22 20.95 2.41
N VAL A 186 12.42 20.29 3.55
CA VAL A 186 11.33 19.74 4.36
C VAL A 186 10.42 20.85 4.89
N SER A 187 10.98 22.00 5.29
CA SER A 187 10.20 23.17 5.74
C SER A 187 9.32 23.72 4.63
N LEU A 188 9.85 23.82 3.40
CA LEU A 188 9.09 24.22 2.22
C LEU A 188 7.96 23.22 1.90
N LEU A 189 8.25 21.92 1.96
CA LEU A 189 7.24 20.87 1.76
C LEU A 189 6.16 20.88 2.84
N LYS A 190 6.52 21.28 4.07
CA LYS A 190 5.59 21.46 5.19
C LYS A 190 4.89 22.81 5.20
N SER A 191 5.16 23.69 4.23
CA SER A 191 4.60 25.04 4.22
C SER A 191 3.08 25.02 4.02
N ILE A 192 2.42 26.00 4.65
CA ILE A 192 0.96 26.19 4.58
C ILE A 192 0.45 26.29 3.14
N PRO A 193 1.09 27.08 2.24
CA PRO A 193 0.62 27.19 0.86
C PRO A 193 0.64 25.87 0.09
N LEU A 194 1.70 25.05 0.27
CA LEU A 194 1.82 23.79 -0.46
C LEU A 194 0.82 22.75 0.05
N ARG A 195 0.61 22.68 1.37
CA ARG A 195 -0.42 21.82 1.97
C ARG A 195 -1.83 22.21 1.56
N LEU A 196 -2.14 23.51 1.55
CA LEU A 196 -3.42 24.03 1.07
C LEU A 196 -3.65 23.65 -0.41
N TYR A 197 -2.63 23.84 -1.25
CA TYR A 197 -2.72 23.48 -2.66
C TYR A 197 -2.96 21.99 -2.88
N ALA A 198 -2.22 21.13 -2.17
CA ALA A 198 -2.41 19.68 -2.23
C ALA A 198 -3.81 19.25 -1.79
N ASN A 199 -4.33 19.83 -0.70
CA ASN A 199 -5.68 19.55 -0.21
C ASN A 199 -6.77 19.97 -1.21
N ILE A 200 -6.61 21.14 -1.85
CA ILE A 200 -7.54 21.61 -2.90
C ILE A 200 -7.52 20.68 -4.12
N LEU A 201 -6.37 20.12 -4.48
CA LEU A 201 -6.28 19.15 -5.58
C LEU A 201 -6.97 17.83 -5.23
N ALA A 202 -6.78 17.33 -4.00
CA ALA A 202 -7.23 16.01 -3.57
C ALA A 202 -8.72 15.92 -3.19
N PHE A 203 -9.32 17.00 -2.65
CA PHE A 203 -10.67 16.96 -2.06
C PHE A 203 -11.63 18.03 -2.60
N HIS A 204 -12.92 17.70 -2.67
CA HIS A 204 -14.01 18.64 -2.93
C HIS A 204 -14.41 19.39 -1.66
N SER A 205 -14.48 20.73 -1.74
CA SER A 205 -15.29 21.58 -0.86
C SER A 205 -15.17 21.30 0.65
N ILE A 206 -13.94 21.08 1.14
CA ILE A 206 -13.65 21.06 2.59
C ILE A 206 -13.60 22.50 3.12
N SER A 207 -14.10 22.74 4.33
CA SER A 207 -14.04 24.07 4.96
C SER A 207 -12.59 24.46 5.31
N ILE A 208 -12.31 25.78 5.34
CA ILE A 208 -10.96 26.29 5.64
C ILE A 208 -10.49 25.83 7.03
N ASP A 209 -11.38 25.83 8.02
CA ASP A 209 -11.05 25.37 9.38
C ASP A 209 -10.62 23.89 9.39
N ARG A 210 -11.31 23.04 8.62
CA ARG A 210 -10.95 21.61 8.46
C ARG A 210 -9.65 21.42 7.70
N ILE A 211 -9.36 22.27 6.73
CA ILE A 211 -8.08 22.26 6.01
C ILE A 211 -6.95 22.61 6.98
N ILE A 212 -7.16 23.58 7.87
CA ILE A 212 -6.19 23.95 8.91
C ILE A 212 -5.98 22.77 9.89
N ASP A 213 -7.04 22.06 10.29
CA ASP A 213 -6.92 20.86 11.12
C ASP A 213 -6.11 19.75 10.45
N LEU A 214 -6.34 19.48 9.14
CA LEU A 214 -5.55 18.51 8.36
C LEU A 214 -4.07 18.92 8.20
N MET A 215 -3.73 20.17 8.49
CA MET A 215 -2.38 20.71 8.39
C MET A 215 -1.61 20.68 9.72
N ASN A 216 -2.29 20.45 10.85
CA ASN A 216 -1.68 20.40 12.19
C ASN A 216 -1.30 18.97 12.58
#